data_AF-F5SW42-F1
#
_entry.id   AF-F5SW42-F1
#
_cell.length_a   1.000
_cell.length_b   1.000
_cell.length_c   1.000
_cell.angle_alpha   90.00
_cell.angle_beta   90.00
_cell.angle_gamma   90.00
#
_symmetry.space_group_name_H-M   'P 1'
#
loop_
_entity.id
_entity.type
_entity.pdbx_description
1 polymer ?
#
loop_
_entity_poly.entity_id
_entity_poly.type
_entity_poly.pdbx_seq_one_letter_code
_entity_poly.pdbx_strand_id
1 'polypeptide(L)' 'MSQEDKDSLGREAGAIQDLLVDKVLARVMRPRIHEVVLEFSDGTRFFVDTQAGSALEFSVTGGESED' A
#
# COMPACT_ATOMS: atom_id res chain seq x y z
N MET A 1 10.00 0.74 -21.47
CA MET A 1 10.59 0.70 -20.13
C MET A 1 12.08 0.47 -20.28
N SER A 2 12.88 1.40 -19.79
CA SER A 2 14.34 1.31 -19.77
C SER A 2 14.79 0.28 -18.71
N GLN A 3 16.06 -0.11 -18.72
CA GLN A 3 16.63 -0.94 -17.66
C GLN A 3 16.65 -0.21 -16.31
N GLU A 4 16.84 1.11 -16.34
CA GLU A 4 16.82 1.99 -15.17
C GLU A 4 15.43 2.04 -14.51
N ASP A 5 14.35 2.09 -15.32
CA ASP A 5 12.97 2.04 -14.81
C ASP A 5 12.70 0.75 -14.05
N LYS A 6 13.20 -0.39 -14.57
CA LYS A 6 13.00 -1.70 -13.94
C LYS A 6 13.76 -1.81 -12.62
N ASP A 7 14.98 -1.29 -12.57
CA ASP A 7 15.80 -1.31 -11.38
C ASP A 7 15.20 -0.39 -10.28
N SER A 8 14.58 0.73 -10.66
CA SER A 8 13.84 1.61 -9.74
C SER A 8 12.61 0.91 -9.16
N LEU A 9 11.77 0.34 -10.02
CA LEU A 9 10.56 -0.38 -9.60
C LEU A 9 10.88 -1.59 -8.72
N GLY A 10 12.00 -2.28 -8.97
CA GLY A 10 12.45 -3.38 -8.12
C GLY A 10 12.82 -2.94 -6.71
N ARG A 11 13.46 -1.78 -6.56
CA ARG A 11 13.78 -1.21 -5.24
C ARG A 11 12.53 -0.76 -4.50
N GLU A 12 11.60 -0.12 -5.20
CA GLU A 12 10.31 0.28 -4.64
C GLU A 12 9.50 -0.94 -4.17
N ALA A 13 9.47 -2.00 -4.96
CA ALA A 13 8.81 -3.25 -4.58
C ALA A 13 9.43 -3.87 -3.31
N GLY A 14 10.76 -3.86 -3.18
CA GLY A 14 11.46 -4.32 -1.98
C GLY A 14 11.09 -3.49 -0.75
N ALA A 15 11.13 -2.16 -0.86
CA ALA A 15 10.75 -1.27 0.24
C ALA A 15 9.28 -1.44 0.66
N ILE A 16 8.38 -1.66 -0.28
CA ILE A 16 6.96 -1.96 0.00
C ILE A 16 6.84 -3.31 0.70
N GLN A 17 7.56 -4.33 0.26
CA GLN A 17 7.57 -5.63 0.94
C GLN A 17 8.04 -5.50 2.38
N ASP A 18 9.17 -4.84 2.62
CA ASP A 18 9.70 -4.63 3.97
C ASP A 18 8.71 -3.88 4.88
N LEU A 19 7.96 -2.93 4.32
CA LEU A 19 6.92 -2.20 5.06
C LEU A 19 5.68 -3.06 5.36
N LEU A 20 5.43 -4.10 4.57
CA LEU A 20 4.30 -5.03 4.77
C LEU A 20 4.67 -6.27 5.58
N VAL A 21 5.96 -6.53 5.82
CA VAL A 21 6.43 -7.63 6.65
C VAL A 21 5.81 -7.53 8.04
N ASP A 22 5.35 -8.67 8.55
CA ASP A 22 4.74 -8.86 9.87
C ASP A 22 3.49 -8.02 10.17
N LYS A 23 2.95 -7.29 9.18
CA LYS A 23 1.70 -6.56 9.33
C LYS A 23 0.53 -7.53 9.46
N VAL A 24 -0.25 -7.38 10.53
CA VAL A 24 -1.48 -8.17 10.76
C VAL A 24 -2.69 -7.35 10.35
N LEU A 25 -3.50 -7.86 9.42
CA LEU A 25 -4.70 -7.17 8.95
C LEU A 25 -5.74 -7.10 10.09
N ALA A 26 -6.11 -5.89 10.49
CA ALA A 26 -7.11 -5.64 11.52
C ALA A 26 -8.50 -5.43 10.91
N ARG A 27 -8.58 -4.70 9.79
CA ARG A 27 -9.87 -4.34 9.18
C ARG A 27 -9.75 -4.10 7.67
N VAL A 28 -10.82 -4.43 6.94
CA VAL A 28 -11.01 -4.09 5.53
C VAL A 28 -12.21 -3.17 5.41
N MET A 29 -12.04 -2.05 4.70
CA MET A 29 -13.08 -1.05 4.48
C MET A 29 -13.20 -0.69 3.00
N ARG A 30 -14.39 -0.25 2.60
CA ARG A 30 -14.66 0.28 1.26
C ARG A 30 -15.35 1.65 1.39
N PRO A 31 -14.59 2.74 1.62
CA PRO A 31 -15.16 4.07 1.79
C PRO A 31 -15.80 4.60 0.50
N ARG A 32 -15.29 4.15 -0.66
CA ARG A 32 -15.83 4.48 -1.99
C ARG A 32 -15.94 3.22 -2.83
N ILE A 33 -16.82 3.21 -3.82
CA ILE A 33 -17.07 2.03 -4.66
C ILE A 33 -15.78 1.48 -5.31
N HIS A 34 -14.81 2.35 -5.63
CA HIS A 34 -13.54 1.97 -6.24
C HIS A 34 -12.35 1.95 -5.30
N GLU A 35 -12.53 2.15 -4.00
CA GLU A 35 -11.42 2.27 -3.05
C GLU A 35 -11.52 1.18 -1.99
N VAL A 36 -10.46 0.39 -1.82
CA VAL A 36 -10.34 -0.56 -0.71
C VAL A 36 -9.25 -0.07 0.23
N VAL A 37 -9.56 -0.01 1.53
CA VAL A 37 -8.61 0.33 2.57
C VAL A 37 -8.36 -0.89 3.44
N LEU A 38 -7.09 -1.30 3.52
CA LEU A 38 -6.62 -2.31 4.45
C LEU A 38 -5.99 -1.60 5.64
N GLU A 39 -6.56 -1.79 6.83
CA GLU A 39 -6.02 -1.27 8.09
C GLU A 39 -5.36 -2.41 8.85
N PHE A 40 -4.09 -2.21 9.20
CA PHE A 40 -3.29 -3.18 9.94
C PHE A 40 -3.31 -2.85 11.45
N SER A 41 -2.94 -3.84 12.27
CA SER A 41 -3.02 -3.77 13.74
C SER A 41 -2.16 -2.66 14.35
N ASP A 42 -1.15 -2.19 13.63
CA ASP A 42 -0.30 -1.08 14.06
C ASP A 42 -0.77 0.29 13.55
N GLY A 43 -1.99 0.36 12.99
CA GLY A 43 -2.58 1.58 12.46
C GLY A 43 -2.14 1.94 11.04
N THR A 44 -1.20 1.19 10.43
CA THR A 44 -0.84 1.37 9.02
C THR A 44 -2.09 1.16 8.16
N ARG A 45 -2.29 2.04 7.17
CA ARG A 45 -3.38 1.93 6.20
C ARG A 45 -2.84 1.84 4.79
N PHE A 46 -3.39 0.90 4.04
CA PHE A 46 -3.07 0.69 2.64
C PHE A 46 -4.29 0.95 1.78
N PHE A 47 -4.15 1.91 0.87
CA PHE A 47 -5.22 2.36 -0.02
C PHE A 47 -5.01 1.74 -1.39
N VAL A 48 -6.02 1.01 -1.85
CA VAL A 48 -6.03 0.31 -3.13
C VAL A 48 -7.12 0.93 -4.00
N ASP A 49 -6.71 1.61 -5.06
CA ASP A 49 -7.64 2.05 -6.10
C ASP A 49 -7.94 0.91 -7.07
N THR A 50 -9.21 0.54 -7.17
CA THR A 50 -9.76 -0.51 -8.04
C THR A 50 -10.35 0.05 -9.34
N GLN A 51 -10.29 1.37 -9.55
CA GLN A 51 -10.70 2.05 -10.79
C GLN A 51 -9.64 1.92 -11.91
N ALA A 52 -8.45 1.41 -11.58
CA ALA A 52 -7.33 1.30 -12.50
C ALA A 52 -7.56 0.25 -13.61
N GLY A 53 -7.92 0.74 -14.80
CA GLY A 53 -7.87 0.01 -16.06
C GLY A 53 -6.45 -0.28 -16.59
N SER A 54 -5.37 0.02 -15.86
CA SER A 54 -4.01 -0.45 -16.23
C SER A 54 -2.89 -0.30 -15.19
N ALA A 55 -3.06 0.41 -14.06
CA ALA A 55 -2.00 0.56 -13.07
C ALA A 55 -2.54 0.80 -11.65
N LEU A 56 -2.23 -0.10 -10.70
CA LEU A 56 -2.51 0.09 -9.28
C LEU A 56 -1.79 1.33 -8.76
N GLU A 57 -2.54 2.32 -8.28
CA GLU A 57 -2.00 3.47 -7.55
C GLU A 57 -1.99 3.14 -6.05
N PHE A 58 -0.83 3.23 -5.40
CA PHE A 58 -0.62 2.87 -4.00
C PHE A 58 -0.21 4.10 -3.19
N SER A 59 -0.82 4.31 -2.01
CA SER A 59 -0.40 5.31 -1.03
C SER A 59 -0.31 4.68 0.36
N VAL A 60 0.80 4.97 1.06
CA VAL A 60 1.07 4.55 2.44
C VAL A 60 1.21 5.80 3.28
N THR A 61 0.36 5.97 4.29
CA THR A 61 0.51 7.05 5.28
C THR A 61 1.19 6.48 6.53
N GLY A 62 2.31 7.09 6.96
CA GLY A 62 3.00 6.72 8.20
C GLY A 62 2.09 6.94 9.41
N GLY A 63 1.94 5.90 10.23
CA GLY A 63 1.16 5.97 11.47
C GLY A 63 1.99 6.57 12.60
N GLU A 64 1.47 7.62 13.24
CA GLU A 64 1.91 8.03 14.57
C GLU A 64 0.96 7.40 15.59
N SER A 65 1.51 6.57 16.47
CA SER A 65 0.82 6.14 17.69
C SER A 65 0.92 7.25 18.73
N GLU A 66 -0.20 7.89 19.07
CA GLU A 66 -0.32 8.72 20.28
C GLU A 66 -0.41 7.78 21.50
N ASP A 67 0.49 7.99 22.47
CA ASP A 67 0.51 7.38 23.81
C ASP A 67 -0.67 7.85 24.70
#